data_AF-A0A4W4GND9-F1
#
_entry.id   AF-A0A4W4GND9-F1
#
_cell.length_a   1.000
_cell.length_b   1.000
_cell.length_c   1.000
_cell.angle_alpha   90.00
_cell.angle_beta   90.00
_cell.angle_gamma   90.00
#
_symmetry.space_group_name_H-M   'P 1'
#
loop_
_entity.id
_entity.type
_entity.pdbx_description
1 polymer ?
#
loop_
_entity_poly.entity_id
_entity_poly.type
_entity_poly.pdbx_seq_one_letter_code
_entity_poly.pdbx_strand_id
1 'polypeptide(L)' 'MCEEISYPAKAFLVEENKGAFWARSLDIANRMSGKMLQINNDPQYFWQVFTDLKNMITQGVMNLL' A
#
# COMPACT_ATOMS: atom_id res chain seq x y z
N MET A 1 11.80 5.74 3.46
CA MET A 1 11.07 4.78 2.59
C MET A 1 12.05 3.68 2.22
N CYS A 2 12.19 2.65 3.08
CA CYS A 2 13.14 1.54 2.95
C CYS A 2 14.65 1.90 2.98
N GLU A 3 15.39 1.39 3.97
CA GLU A 3 16.87 1.48 4.03
C GLU A 3 17.57 0.41 3.17
N GLU A 4 16.87 -0.68 2.86
CA GLU A 4 17.42 -1.84 2.15
C GLU A 4 17.24 -1.72 0.63
N ILE A 5 18.18 -2.31 -0.12
CA ILE A 5 18.18 -2.26 -1.59
C ILE A 5 17.23 -3.30 -2.20
N SER A 6 16.98 -4.42 -1.51
CA SER A 6 16.07 -5.47 -2.00
C SER A 6 15.42 -6.26 -0.87
N TYR A 7 14.28 -6.88 -1.17
CA TYR A 7 13.57 -7.77 -0.26
C TYR A 7 13.31 -9.14 -0.90
N PRO A 8 13.39 -10.23 -0.12
CA PRO A 8 13.17 -11.57 -0.64
C PRO A 8 11.69 -11.81 -0.96
N ALA A 9 11.37 -12.07 -2.24
CA ALA A 9 10.00 -12.34 -2.69
C ALA A 9 9.34 -13.53 -1.96
N LYS A 10 10.13 -14.53 -1.55
CA LYS A 10 9.65 -15.72 -0.82
C LYS A 10 8.89 -15.36 0.47
N ALA A 11 9.21 -14.25 1.12
CA ALA A 11 8.52 -13.82 2.34
C ALA A 11 7.06 -13.38 2.09
N PHE A 12 6.72 -13.02 0.84
CA PHE A 12 5.42 -12.46 0.46
C PHE A 12 4.61 -13.37 -0.47
N LEU A 13 5.26 -14.36 -1.06
CA LEU A 13 4.65 -15.36 -1.94
C LEU A 13 3.92 -16.44 -1.11
N VAL A 14 2.69 -16.13 -0.71
CA VAL A 14 1.78 -17.08 -0.03
C VAL A 14 0.97 -17.95 -1.00
N GLU A 15 0.92 -17.56 -2.27
CA GLU A 15 0.13 -18.25 -3.30
C GLU A 15 0.94 -19.32 -4.02
N GLU A 16 0.27 -20.42 -4.39
CA GLU A 16 0.88 -21.47 -5.21
C GLU A 16 1.21 -20.97 -6.63
N ASN A 17 0.36 -20.09 -7.18
CA ASN A 17 0.57 -19.51 -8.51
C ASN A 17 1.43 -18.24 -8.44
N LYS A 18 2.75 -18.43 -8.58
CA LYS A 18 3.72 -17.32 -8.62
C LYS A 18 3.47 -16.32 -9.77
N GLY A 19 2.90 -16.78 -10.89
CA GLY A 19 2.59 -15.91 -12.02
C GLY A 19 1.51 -14.86 -11.68
N ALA A 20 0.51 -15.27 -10.90
CA ALA A 20 -0.54 -14.38 -10.42
C ALA A 20 0.01 -13.27 -9.50
N PHE A 21 0.95 -13.60 -8.61
CA PHE A 21 1.62 -12.62 -7.75
C PHE A 21 2.33 -11.53 -8.57
N TRP A 22 3.12 -11.91 -9.56
CA TRP A 22 3.84 -10.95 -10.39
C TRP A 22 2.91 -10.12 -11.28
N ALA A 23 1.86 -10.74 -11.84
CA ALA A 23 0.86 -10.02 -12.61
C ALA A 23 0.14 -8.95 -11.76
N ARG A 24 -0.27 -9.29 -10.54
CA ARG A 24 -0.87 -8.30 -9.61
C ARG A 24 0.12 -7.22 -9.19
N SER A 25 1.38 -7.58 -8.96
CA SER A 25 2.42 -6.62 -8.59
C SER A 25 2.64 -5.58 -9.68
N LEU A 26 2.67 -6.02 -10.94
CA LEU A 26 2.79 -5.14 -12.11
C LEU A 26 1.55 -4.26 -12.29
N ASP A 27 0.34 -4.82 -12.13
CA ASP A 27 -0.91 -4.07 -12.19
C ASP A 27 -0.98 -2.97 -11.12
N ILE A 28 -0.61 -3.29 -9.87
CA ILE A 28 -0.57 -2.31 -8.78
C ILE A 28 0.44 -1.21 -9.09
N ALA A 29 1.64 -1.55 -9.55
CA ALA A 29 2.65 -0.56 -9.93
C ALA A 29 2.14 0.39 -11.02
N ASN A 30 1.50 -0.14 -12.05
CA ASN A 30 0.93 0.66 -13.14
C ASN A 30 -0.17 1.60 -12.66
N ARG A 31 -1.12 1.11 -11.84
CA ARG A 31 -2.26 1.92 -11.38
C ARG A 31 -1.92 2.89 -10.25
N MET A 32 -0.94 2.56 -9.41
CA MET A 32 -0.67 3.29 -8.17
C MET A 32 0.60 4.16 -8.22
N SER A 33 1.50 3.97 -9.19
CA SER A 33 2.77 4.72 -9.28
C SER A 33 2.60 6.24 -9.14
N GLY A 34 1.62 6.84 -9.80
CA GLY A 34 1.33 8.28 -9.68
C GLY A 34 0.98 8.71 -8.26
N LYS A 35 0.11 7.96 -7.57
CA LYS A 35 -0.26 8.22 -6.17
C LYS A 35 0.88 7.95 -5.20
N MET A 36 1.71 6.94 -5.48
CA MET A 36 2.91 6.64 -4.70
C MET A 36 3.95 7.75 -4.82
N LEU A 37 4.09 8.39 -5.98
CA LEU A 37 4.94 9.57 -6.10
C LEU A 37 4.30 10.79 -5.40
N GLN A 38 3.00 10.99 -5.60
CA GLN A 38 2.26 12.12 -5.03
C GLN A 38 2.35 12.16 -3.51
N ILE A 39 2.19 11.02 -2.82
CA ILE A 39 2.27 10.97 -1.34
C ILE A 39 3.66 11.35 -0.79
N ASN A 40 4.72 11.22 -1.60
CA ASN A 40 6.06 11.64 -1.22
C ASN A 40 6.33 13.13 -1.52
N ASN A 41 5.65 13.69 -2.53
CA ASN A 41 5.94 15.05 -3.03
C ASN A 41 4.93 16.11 -2.57
N ASP A 42 3.72 15.71 -2.18
CA ASP A 42 2.64 16.60 -1.74
C ASP A 42 2.30 16.35 -0.26
N PRO A 43 2.74 17.23 0.66
CA PRO A 43 2.46 17.10 2.08
C PRO A 43 0.96 17.14 2.41
N GLN A 44 0.14 17.87 1.66
CA GLN A 44 -1.30 17.95 1.92
C GLN A 44 -1.97 16.63 1.57
N TYR A 45 -1.59 16.02 0.44
CA TYR A 45 -2.07 14.70 0.07
C TYR A 45 -1.66 13.62 1.09
N PHE A 46 -0.44 13.69 1.64
CA PHE A 46 -0.03 12.83 2.76
C PHE A 46 -0.97 12.98 3.97
N TRP A 47 -1.23 14.22 4.40
CA TRP A 47 -2.10 14.47 5.56
C TRP A 47 -3.53 14.00 5.34
N GLN A 48 -4.05 14.16 4.12
CA GLN A 48 -5.36 13.64 3.76
C GLN A 48 -5.42 12.12 3.91
N VAL A 49 -4.51 11.39 3.26
CA VAL A 49 -4.47 9.91 3.34
C VAL A 49 -4.29 9.43 4.79
N PHE A 50 -3.45 10.11 5.57
CA PHE A 50 -3.24 9.78 6.98
C PHE A 50 -4.49 10.02 7.84
N THR A 51 -5.23 11.08 7.56
CA THR A 51 -6.48 11.41 8.26
C THR A 51 -7.58 10.42 7.92
N ASP A 52 -7.72 10.07 6.65
CA ASP A 52 -8.67 9.08 6.18
C ASP A 52 -8.43 7.72 6.86
N LEU A 53 -7.16 7.30 6.98
CA LEU A 53 -6.79 6.08 7.69
C LEU A 53 -7.23 6.09 9.17
N LYS A 54 -7.02 7.21 9.88
CA LYS A 54 -7.47 7.34 11.28
C LYS A 54 -8.99 7.22 11.40
N ASN A 55 -9.72 7.88 10.50
CA ASN A 55 -11.16 7.86 10.49
C ASN A 55 -11.71 6.44 10.26
N MET A 56 -11.10 5.66 9.37
CA MET A 56 -11.47 4.25 9.15
C MET A 56 -11.28 3.40 10.41
N ILE A 57 -10.19 3.60 11.15
CA ILE A 57 -9.95 2.87 12.40
C ILE A 57 -11.00 3.25 13.44
N THR A 58 -11.27 4.53 13.64
CA THR A 58 -12.27 4.99 14.60
C THR A 58 -13.66 4.47 14.24
N GLN A 59 -14.07 4.51 12.97
CA GLN A 59 -15.34 3.95 12.52
C GLN A 59 -15.42 2.43 12.69
N GLY A 60 -14.33 1.70 12.39
CA GLY A 60 -14.26 0.26 12.60
C GLY A 60 -14.41 -0.14 14.07
N VAL A 61 -13.82 0.62 14.99
CA VAL A 61 -14.00 0.42 16.45
C VAL A 61 -15.43 0.73 16.88
N MET A 62 -16.04 1.80 16.37
CA MET A 62 -17.42 2.16 16.68
C MET A 62 -18.44 1.14 16.14
N ASN A 63 -18.12 0.42 15.06
CA ASN A 63 -18.98 -0.63 14.51
C ASN A 63 -18.89 -1.97 15.29
N LEU A 64 -17.95 -2.09 16.23
CA LEU A 64 -17.75 -3.28 17.07
C LEU A 64 -18.25 -3.09 18.51
N LEU A 65 -18.76 -1.90 18.84
CA LEU A 65 -19.39 -1.53 20.12
C LEU A 65 -20.91 -1.37 19.93
#